data_AF-A0A8B5WJP2-F1
#
_entry.id   AF-A0A8B5WJP2-F1
#
_cell.length_a   1.000
_cell.length_b   1.000
_cell.length_c   1.000
_cell.angle_alpha   90.00
_cell.angle_beta   90.00
_cell.angle_gamma   90.00
#
_symmetry.space_group_name_H-M   'P 1'
#
loop_
_entity.id
_entity.type
_entity.pdbx_description
1 polymer ?
#
loop_
_entity_poly.entity_id
_entity_poly.type
_entity_poly.pdbx_seq_one_letter_code
_entity_poly.pdbx_strand_id
1 'polypeptide(L)'
;MTDRPPPADDPPLTELLKRSADGDHLARDRVWTELHGQLRARARSQLARESAPQCDPTELVHEAFLKLDRLELAPRDRLHFLALAARAMRQVLVEQARAR
;
A
#
# COMPACT_ATOMS: atom_id res chain seq x y z
N MET A 1 10.78 19.99 -16.62
CA MET A 1 10.17 19.09 -15.60
C MET A 1 9.89 17.80 -16.32
N THR A 2 10.53 16.72 -15.88
CA THR A 2 10.77 15.47 -16.62
C THR A 2 9.50 14.80 -17.13
N ASP A 3 9.18 15.02 -18.40
CA ASP A 3 8.46 14.06 -19.23
C ASP A 3 9.45 12.92 -19.52
N ARG A 4 9.51 11.94 -18.61
CA ARG A 4 10.16 10.67 -18.90
C ARG A 4 9.15 9.89 -19.74
N PRO A 5 9.42 9.56 -21.01
CA PRO A 5 8.54 8.69 -21.78
C PRO A 5 8.32 7.41 -20.96
N PRO A 6 7.09 6.86 -20.87
CA PRO A 6 6.87 5.61 -20.16
C PRO A 6 7.77 4.57 -20.81
N PRO A 7 8.73 3.95 -20.09
CA PRO A 7 9.52 2.90 -20.70
C PRO A 7 8.54 1.81 -21.12
N ALA A 8 8.61 1.40 -22.39
CA ALA A 8 7.79 0.34 -22.97
C ALA A 8 8.09 -1.06 -22.36
N ASP A 9 8.82 -1.10 -21.24
CA ASP A 9 9.38 -2.28 -20.59
C ASP A 9 9.12 -2.31 -19.07
N ASP A 10 8.22 -1.46 -18.52
CA ASP A 10 7.87 -1.58 -17.10
C ASP A 10 7.17 -2.95 -16.89
N PRO A 11 7.71 -3.83 -16.03
CA PRO A 11 7.19 -5.18 -15.87
C PRO A 11 5.74 -5.13 -15.34
N PRO A 12 4.89 -6.09 -15.73
CA PRO A 12 3.51 -6.13 -15.26
C PRO A 12 3.42 -6.03 -13.74
N LEU A 13 2.39 -5.38 -13.19
CA LEU A 13 2.21 -5.23 -11.74
C LEU A 13 2.32 -6.55 -10.97
N THR A 14 1.82 -7.65 -11.54
CA THR A 14 1.95 -9.00 -10.94
C THR A 14 3.40 -9.44 -10.81
N GLU A 15 4.25 -9.11 -11.77
CA GLU A 15 5.70 -9.38 -11.73
C GLU A 15 6.40 -8.47 -10.71
N LEU A 16 6.03 -7.19 -10.67
CA LEU A 16 6.52 -6.25 -9.65
C LEU A 16 6.16 -6.72 -8.22
N LEU A 17 4.96 -7.25 -8.02
CA LEU A 17 4.53 -7.82 -6.73
C LEU A 17 5.35 -9.04 -6.33
N LYS A 18 5.68 -9.93 -7.26
CA LYS A 18 6.56 -11.08 -7.01
C LYS A 18 7.97 -10.65 -6.62
N ARG A 19 8.59 -9.79 -7.44
CA ARG A 19 9.94 -9.28 -7.17
C ARG A 19 10.01 -8.52 -5.84
N SER A 20 8.99 -7.74 -5.52
CA SER A 20 8.89 -7.06 -4.22
C SER A 20 8.87 -8.04 -3.05
N ALA A 21 8.20 -9.19 -3.21
CA ALA A 21 8.18 -10.26 -2.20
C ALA A 21 9.53 -10.99 -2.09
N ASP A 22 10.28 -11.08 -3.20
CA ASP A 22 11.65 -11.61 -3.23
C ASP A 22 12.70 -10.61 -2.70
N GLY A 23 12.28 -9.45 -2.20
CA GLY A 23 13.15 -8.44 -1.59
C GLY A 23 13.61 -7.31 -2.52
N ASP A 24 13.12 -7.25 -3.76
CA ASP A 24 13.46 -6.17 -4.70
C ASP A 24 12.80 -4.84 -4.28
N HIS A 25 13.61 -3.95 -3.71
CA HIS A 25 13.20 -2.62 -3.29
C HIS A 25 12.74 -1.72 -4.45
N LEU A 26 13.34 -1.87 -5.65
CA LEU A 26 12.92 -1.07 -6.80
C LEU A 26 11.54 -1.52 -7.30
N ALA A 27 11.30 -2.84 -7.33
CA ALA A 27 9.99 -3.37 -7.66
C ALA A 27 8.94 -2.89 -6.66
N ARG A 28 9.29 -2.87 -5.37
CA ARG A 28 8.46 -2.35 -4.28
C ARG A 28 8.08 -0.88 -4.47
N ASP A 29 9.04 -0.02 -4.77
CA ASP A 29 8.80 1.41 -5.02
C ASP A 29 7.89 1.65 -6.23
N ARG A 30 7.99 0.78 -7.25
CA ARG A 30 7.11 0.80 -8.42
C ARG A 30 5.69 0.37 -8.06
N VAL A 31 5.51 -0.74 -7.33
CA VAL A 31 4.19 -1.16 -6.81
C VAL A 31 3.55 -0.02 -6.01
N TRP A 32 4.33 0.61 -5.12
CA TRP A 32 3.87 1.75 -4.33
C TRP A 32 3.39 2.88 -5.24
N THR A 33 4.23 3.33 -6.17
CA THR A 33 3.90 4.44 -7.08
C THR A 33 2.63 4.17 -7.88
N GLU A 34 2.47 2.96 -8.42
CA GLU A 34 1.29 2.58 -9.21
C GLU A 34 0.00 2.47 -8.40
N LEU A 35 0.09 2.06 -7.13
CA LEU A 35 -1.08 1.78 -6.29
C LEU A 35 -1.38 2.88 -5.29
N HIS A 36 -0.49 3.86 -5.11
CA HIS A 36 -0.60 4.92 -4.11
C HIS A 36 -1.94 5.65 -4.16
N GLY A 37 -2.42 6.02 -5.36
CA GLY A 37 -3.71 6.68 -5.53
C GLY A 37 -4.90 5.84 -5.04
N GLN A 38 -4.90 4.55 -5.34
CA GLN A 38 -5.95 3.61 -4.93
C GLN A 38 -5.89 3.32 -3.42
N LEU A 39 -4.68 3.15 -2.89
CA LEU A 39 -4.44 2.97 -1.47
C LEU A 39 -4.94 4.18 -0.68
N ARG A 40 -4.61 5.40 -1.13
CA ARG A 40 -5.05 6.64 -0.48
C ARG A 40 -6.57 6.81 -0.53
N ALA A 41 -7.23 6.42 -1.63
CA ALA A 41 -8.69 6.42 -1.70
C ALA A 41 -9.31 5.45 -0.68
N ARG A 42 -8.77 4.23 -0.56
CA ARG A 42 -9.22 3.25 0.44
C ARG A 42 -9.00 3.73 1.87
N ALA A 43 -7.84 4.33 2.15
CA ALA A 43 -7.53 4.91 3.45
C ALA A 43 -8.53 6.00 3.84
N ARG A 44 -8.86 6.93 2.92
CA ARG A 44 -9.90 7.94 3.16
C ARG A 44 -11.26 7.33 3.49
N SER A 45 -11.71 6.35 2.71
CA SER A 45 -12.98 5.66 2.98
C SER A 45 -12.97 4.97 4.33
N GLN A 46 -11.82 4.45 4.76
CA GLN A 46 -11.67 3.76 6.03
C GLN A 46 -11.66 4.73 7.23
N LEU A 47 -10.91 5.82 7.13
CA LEU A 47 -10.87 6.87 8.16
C LEU A 47 -12.25 7.48 8.41
N ALA A 48 -13.04 7.69 7.35
CA ALA A 48 -14.42 8.14 7.46
C ALA A 48 -15.32 7.12 8.19
N ARG A 49 -15.12 5.82 7.93
CA ARG A 49 -15.90 4.75 8.58
C ARG A 49 -15.55 4.55 10.05
N GLU A 50 -14.27 4.63 10.40
CA GLU A 50 -13.78 4.45 11.77
C GLU A 50 -13.86 5.76 12.58
N SER A 51 -14.36 6.85 11.99
CA SER A 51 -14.46 8.18 12.63
C SER A 51 -13.12 8.63 13.25
N ALA A 52 -12.03 8.47 12.49
CA ALA A 52 -10.66 8.84 12.89
C ALA A 52 -10.15 10.07 12.10
N PRO A 53 -10.76 11.26 12.25
CA PRO A 53 -10.40 12.46 11.48
C PRO A 53 -8.97 12.96 11.76
N GLN A 54 -8.37 12.54 12.87
CA GLN A 54 -7.03 12.95 13.29
C GLN A 54 -5.88 12.20 12.59
N CYS A 55 -6.17 11.14 11.82
CA CYS A 55 -5.14 10.36 11.12
C CYS A 55 -5.10 10.76 9.64
N ASP A 56 -3.91 11.03 9.10
CA ASP A 56 -3.77 11.36 7.67
C ASP A 56 -3.85 10.08 6.81
N PRO A 57 -4.59 10.10 5.68
CA PRO A 57 -4.65 8.94 4.79
C PRO A 57 -3.29 8.46 4.28
N THR A 58 -2.33 9.37 4.07
CA THR A 58 -0.98 9.04 3.59
C THR A 58 -0.17 8.36 4.68
N GLU A 59 -0.27 8.85 5.91
CA GLU A 59 0.35 8.24 7.10
C GLU A 59 -0.19 6.83 7.32
N LEU A 60 -1.52 6.66 7.28
CA LEU A 60 -2.16 5.34 7.40
C LEU A 60 -1.69 4.36 6.33
N VAL A 61 -1.53 4.82 5.08
CA VAL A 61 -1.02 3.97 4.00
C VAL A 61 0.44 3.61 4.24
N HIS A 62 1.27 4.56 4.68
CA HIS A 62 2.68 4.32 4.97
C HIS A 62 2.86 3.30 6.10
N GLU A 63 2.15 3.46 7.22
CA GLU A 63 2.19 2.50 8.34
C GLU A 63 1.69 1.11 7.91
N ALA A 64 0.60 1.05 7.15
CA ALA A 64 0.10 -0.21 6.61
C ALA A 64 1.15 -0.89 5.72
N PHE A 65 1.88 -0.13 4.91
CA PHE A 65 2.92 -0.66 4.03
C PHE A 65 4.11 -1.22 4.81
N LEU A 66 4.60 -0.49 5.81
CA LEU A 66 5.66 -0.98 6.71
C LEU A 66 5.24 -2.26 7.44
N LYS A 67 3.95 -2.38 7.79
CA LYS A 67 3.42 -3.58 8.43
C LYS A 67 3.37 -4.78 7.47
N LEU A 68 2.98 -4.56 6.21
CA LEU A 68 2.98 -5.60 5.19
C LEU A 68 4.40 -6.07 4.85
N ASP A 69 5.37 -5.14 4.82
CA ASP A 69 6.79 -5.43 4.56
C ASP A 69 7.36 -6.43 5.57
N ARG A 70 6.97 -6.31 6.85
CA ARG A 70 7.38 -7.23 7.92
C ARG A 70 6.74 -8.62 7.84
N LEU A 71 5.69 -8.80 7.04
CA LEU A 71 4.92 -10.04 7.00
C LEU A 71 5.31 -10.94 5.82
N GLU A 72 6.35 -10.58 5.05
CA GLU A 72 6.86 -11.33 3.88
C GLU A 72 5.72 -11.81 2.97
N LEU A 73 4.72 -10.96 2.74
CA LEU A 73 3.54 -11.33 2.00
C LEU A 73 3.86 -11.38 0.50
N ALA A 74 3.35 -12.43 -0.16
CA ALA A 74 3.41 -12.58 -1.62
C ALA A 74 2.00 -12.39 -2.25
N PRO A 75 1.55 -11.13 -2.44
CA PRO A 75 0.32 -10.84 -3.14
C PRO A 75 0.34 -11.42 -4.56
N ARG A 76 -0.75 -12.09 -4.93
CA ARG A 76 -0.88 -12.77 -6.22
C ARG A 76 -1.24 -11.82 -7.37
N ASP A 77 -1.96 -10.75 -7.03
CA ASP A 77 -2.48 -9.78 -7.98
C ASP A 77 -2.81 -8.46 -7.26
N ARG A 78 -3.21 -7.47 -8.05
CA ARG A 78 -3.59 -6.14 -7.58
C ARG A 78 -4.71 -6.16 -6.54
N LEU A 79 -5.76 -6.94 -6.76
CA LEU A 79 -6.92 -6.97 -5.88
C LEU A 79 -6.53 -7.57 -4.53
N HIS A 80 -5.76 -8.65 -4.54
CA HIS A 80 -5.24 -9.28 -3.35
C HIS A 80 -4.34 -8.31 -2.57
N PHE A 81 -3.42 -7.59 -3.24
CA PHE A 81 -2.60 -6.58 -2.59
C PHE A 81 -3.44 -5.47 -1.92
N LEU A 82 -4.42 -4.92 -2.64
CA LEU A 82 -5.30 -3.88 -2.09
C LEU A 82 -6.14 -4.38 -0.91
N ALA A 83 -6.55 -5.66 -0.93
CA ALA A 83 -7.28 -6.28 0.18
C ALA A 83 -6.38 -6.45 1.42
N LEU A 84 -5.13 -6.88 1.23
CA LEU A 84 -4.13 -6.98 2.29
C LEU A 84 -3.84 -5.60 2.90
N ALA A 85 -3.62 -4.58 2.07
CA ALA A 85 -3.40 -3.22 2.52
C ALA A 85 -4.60 -2.67 3.31
N ALA A 86 -5.82 -2.85 2.82
CA ALA A 86 -7.01 -2.43 3.55
C ALA A 86 -7.18 -3.17 4.90
N ARG A 87 -6.69 -4.41 5.01
CA ARG A 87 -6.66 -5.15 6.28
C ARG A 87 -5.60 -4.59 7.23
N ALA A 88 -4.40 -4.32 6.74
CA ALA A 88 -3.31 -3.72 7.53
C ALA A 88 -3.70 -2.34 8.06
N MET A 89 -4.33 -1.49 7.23
CA MET A 89 -4.86 -0.18 7.64
C MET A 89 -5.88 -0.30 8.80
N ARG A 90 -6.82 -1.25 8.76
CA ARG A 90 -7.71 -1.50 9.91
C ARG A 90 -6.95 -1.85 11.18
N GLN A 91 -5.94 -2.70 11.07
CA GLN A 91 -5.16 -3.10 12.23
C GLN A 91 -4.43 -1.91 12.84
N VAL A 92 -3.84 -1.05 11.99
CA VAL A 92 -3.22 0.20 12.43
C VAL A 92 -4.22 1.09 13.19
N LEU A 93 -5.40 1.33 12.62
CA LEU A 93 -6.41 2.17 13.29
C LEU A 93 -6.90 1.56 14.61
N VAL A 94 -7.09 0.24 14.67
CA VAL A 94 -7.46 -0.46 15.90
C VAL A 94 -6.35 -0.36 16.95
N GLU A 95 -5.09 -0.48 16.54
CA GLU A 95 -3.93 -0.31 17.44
C GLU A 95 -3.84 1.12 17.97
N GLN A 96 -3.99 2.13 17.12
CA GLN A 96 -4.04 3.53 17.51
C GLN A 96 -5.22 3.85 18.44
N ALA A 97 -6.38 3.20 18.24
CA ALA A 97 -7.53 3.35 19.12
C ALA A 97 -7.33 2.66 20.48
N ARG A 98 -6.62 1.54 20.53
CA ARG A 98 -6.29 0.81 21.77
C ARG A 98 -5.20 1.47 22.60
N ALA A 99 -4.29 2.19 21.96
CA ALA A 99 -3.20 2.91 22.62
C ALA A 99 -3.64 4.25 23.25
N ARG A 100 -4.92 4.60 23.11
CA ARG A 100 -5.55 5.80 23.70
C ARG A 100 -6.27 5.46 25.00
#